data_AF-A0A9P1I8G0-F1
#
_entry.id   AF-A0A9P1I8G0-F1
#
_cell.length_a   1.000
_cell.length_b   1.000
_cell.length_c   1.000
_cell.angle_alpha   90.00
_cell.angle_beta   90.00
_cell.angle_gamma   90.00
#
_symmetry.space_group_name_H-M   'P 1'
#
loop_
_entity.id
_entity.type
_entity.pdbx_description
1 polymer ?
#
loop_
_entity_poly.entity_id
_entity_poly.type
_entity_poly.pdbx_seq_one_letter_code
_entity_poly.pdbx_strand_id
1 'polypeptide(L)'
;MELAEAVFEKYGSQHIFHIPNIGLTVVKASKNKANRSIYSQPFFSHGYGYKMMAICAPYGDGAALREYFSVFVCLMKSDFDAILEWPFKCKITFTITSEDKKKKVSRCYDPSEHPEMLDLHERPTGLRNGAMGFQNFISLSELPDFTVSSDLFLEIRVALRAEHIQTAREIDSEKCQGIDI
;
A
#
# COMPACT_ATOMS: atom_id res chain seq x y z
N MET A 1 9.52 -23.59 -22.38
CA MET A 1 9.60 -23.41 -20.92
C MET A 1 9.65 -21.93 -20.68
N GLU A 2 8.47 -21.36 -20.51
CA GLU A 2 8.26 -19.93 -20.30
C GLU A 2 8.84 -19.62 -18.91
N LEU A 3 9.88 -18.79 -18.87
CA LEU A 3 10.35 -18.20 -17.63
C LEU A 3 9.19 -17.37 -17.10
N ALA A 4 8.41 -17.95 -16.18
CA ALA A 4 7.50 -17.18 -15.37
C ALA A 4 8.35 -16.05 -14.79
N GLU A 5 8.04 -14.81 -15.15
CA GLU A 5 8.53 -13.65 -14.41
C GLU A 5 8.27 -13.98 -12.96
N ALA A 6 9.33 -14.22 -12.20
CA ALA A 6 9.22 -14.44 -10.78
C ALA A 6 8.65 -13.13 -10.24
N VAL A 7 7.32 -13.08 -10.08
CA VAL A 7 6.65 -12.04 -9.31
C VAL A 7 7.21 -12.23 -7.92
N PHE A 8 8.25 -11.44 -7.61
CA PHE A 8 8.88 -11.48 -6.31
C PHE A 8 7.82 -10.99 -5.33
N GLU A 9 7.15 -11.93 -4.68
CA GLU A 9 6.14 -11.62 -3.68
C GLU A 9 6.83 -10.90 -2.53
N LYS A 10 6.54 -9.61 -2.40
CA LYS A 10 7.08 -8.79 -1.33
C LYS A 10 6.27 -9.06 -0.06
N TYR A 11 6.91 -9.72 0.90
CA TYR A 11 6.36 -9.94 2.23
C TYR A 11 6.95 -8.93 3.21
N GLY A 12 6.10 -8.29 4.00
CA GLY A 12 6.53 -7.42 5.08
C GLY A 12 5.41 -6.52 5.57
N SER A 13 5.46 -6.15 6.84
CA SER A 13 4.53 -5.18 7.44
C SER A 13 4.65 -3.78 6.87
N GLN A 14 5.64 -3.55 5.99
CA GLN A 14 5.93 -2.29 5.34
C GLN A 14 5.99 -2.49 3.83
N HIS A 15 5.25 -1.67 3.11
CA HIS A 15 5.27 -1.56 1.66
C HIS A 15 5.63 -0.13 1.26
N ILE A 16 6.44 0.03 0.21
CA ILE A 16 6.73 1.33 -0.38
C ILE A 16 6.16 1.35 -1.79
N PHE A 17 5.19 2.22 -2.03
CA PHE A 17 4.67 2.51 -3.35
C PHE A 17 5.44 3.68 -3.95
N HIS A 18 6.30 3.37 -4.92
CA HIS A 18 7.03 4.34 -5.73
C HIS A 18 6.15 4.84 -6.88
N ILE A 19 5.99 6.16 -6.97
CA ILE A 19 5.22 6.83 -7.99
C ILE A 19 6.16 7.74 -8.78
N PRO A 20 6.56 7.33 -10.00
CA PRO A 20 7.48 8.10 -10.79
C PRO A 20 6.83 9.36 -11.35
N ASN A 21 7.61 10.44 -11.40
CA ASN A 21 7.27 11.72 -12.01
C ASN A 21 5.88 12.21 -11.56
N ILE A 22 5.74 12.48 -10.25
CA ILE A 22 4.44 12.75 -9.64
C ILE A 22 3.76 13.97 -10.27
N GLY A 23 4.52 15.01 -10.64
CA GLY A 23 3.98 16.19 -11.33
C GLY A 23 3.29 15.83 -12.64
N LEU A 24 3.94 15.03 -13.49
CA LEU A 24 3.32 14.54 -14.74
C LEU A 24 2.10 13.66 -14.46
N THR A 25 2.17 12.83 -13.42
CA THR A 25 1.06 11.95 -13.00
C THR A 25 -0.17 12.76 -12.59
N VAL A 26 0.01 13.84 -11.82
CA VAL A 26 -1.06 14.79 -11.46
C VAL A 26 -1.65 15.45 -12.72
N VAL A 27 -0.82 15.90 -13.65
CA VAL A 27 -1.28 16.51 -14.92
C VAL A 27 -2.08 15.51 -15.78
N LYS A 28 -1.67 14.25 -15.84
CA LYS A 28 -2.41 13.20 -16.56
C LYS A 28 -3.77 12.93 -15.90
N ALA A 29 -3.80 12.86 -14.57
CA ALA A 29 -5.02 12.62 -13.79
C ALA A 29 -6.03 13.78 -13.90
N SER A 30 -5.56 15.03 -14.00
CA SER A 30 -6.44 16.19 -14.15
C SER A 30 -7.12 16.27 -15.52
N LYS A 31 -6.48 15.72 -16.56
CA LYS A 31 -6.97 15.77 -17.95
C LYS A 31 -7.84 14.58 -18.34
N ASN A 32 -7.56 13.39 -17.83
CA ASN A 32 -8.24 12.17 -18.26
C ASN A 32 -8.76 11.37 -17.05
N LYS A 33 -10.06 11.04 -17.07
CA LYS A 33 -10.70 10.22 -16.05
C LYS A 33 -10.03 8.85 -15.88
N ALA A 34 -9.50 8.25 -16.95
CA ALA A 34 -8.79 6.98 -16.90
C ALA A 34 -7.50 7.01 -16.07
N ASN A 35 -6.92 8.20 -15.86
CA ASN A 35 -5.69 8.40 -15.10
C ASN A 35 -5.96 8.92 -13.67
N ARG A 36 -7.22 8.97 -13.22
CA ARG A 36 -7.58 9.52 -11.90
C ARG A 36 -7.09 8.66 -10.74
N SER A 37 -6.77 7.40 -10.99
CA SER A 37 -6.26 6.48 -9.98
C SER A 37 -5.03 5.76 -10.51
N ILE A 38 -4.05 5.58 -9.63
CA ILE A 38 -2.86 4.77 -9.87
C ILE A 38 -2.81 3.66 -8.81
N TYR A 39 -2.23 2.54 -9.18
CA TYR A 39 -2.25 1.32 -8.38
C TYR A 39 -0.82 0.81 -8.16
N SER A 40 -0.51 0.37 -6.94
CA SER A 40 0.72 -0.38 -6.69
C SER A 40 0.62 -1.80 -7.24
N GLN A 41 1.76 -2.48 -7.31
CA GLN A 41 1.73 -3.94 -7.34
C GLN A 41 1.05 -4.47 -6.06
N PRO A 42 0.31 -5.58 -6.13
CA PRO A 42 -0.19 -6.24 -4.94
C PRO A 42 0.96 -6.59 -3.99
N PHE A 43 0.71 -6.49 -2.69
CA PHE A 43 1.65 -6.85 -1.64
C PHE A 43 0.94 -7.59 -0.52
N PHE A 44 1.70 -8.33 0.27
CA PHE A 44 1.18 -9.00 1.44
C PHE A 44 1.54 -8.22 2.70
N SER A 45 0.58 -8.09 3.62
CA SER A 45 0.82 -7.48 4.93
C SER A 45 1.88 -8.23 5.76
N HIS A 46 2.01 -9.54 5.59
CA HIS A 46 3.03 -10.41 6.15
C HIS A 46 3.08 -11.73 5.38
N GLY A 47 4.02 -12.63 5.71
CA GLY A 47 4.04 -13.98 5.13
C GLY A 47 2.70 -14.68 5.32
N TYR A 48 2.11 -15.17 4.22
CA TYR A 48 0.78 -15.80 4.20
C TYR A 48 -0.36 -14.91 4.74
N GLY A 49 -0.16 -13.58 4.73
CA GLY A 49 -1.08 -12.61 5.30
C GLY A 49 -2.16 -12.12 4.33
N TYR A 50 -2.80 -11.00 4.68
CA TYR A 50 -3.75 -10.31 3.81
C TYR A 50 -3.04 -9.80 2.55
N LYS A 51 -3.61 -10.12 1.37
CA LYS A 51 -3.20 -9.53 0.10
C LYS A 51 -3.84 -8.15 -0.05
N MET A 52 -3.04 -7.17 -0.40
CA MET A 52 -3.42 -5.76 -0.40
C MET A 52 -2.91 -5.07 -1.67
N MET A 53 -3.54 -3.96 -2.03
CA MET A 53 -3.07 -3.08 -3.11
C MET A 53 -3.25 -1.63 -2.69
N ALA A 54 -2.21 -0.82 -2.85
CA ALA A 54 -2.29 0.60 -2.64
C ALA A 54 -2.93 1.28 -3.85
N ILE A 55 -3.72 2.32 -3.58
CA ILE A 55 -4.39 3.13 -4.58
C ILE A 55 -4.11 4.59 -4.22
N CYS A 56 -3.69 5.38 -5.19
CA CYS A 56 -3.65 6.83 -5.02
C CYS A 56 -4.53 7.51 -6.06
N ALA A 57 -5.19 8.59 -5.67
CA ALA A 57 -5.84 9.50 -6.60
C ALA A 57 -4.99 10.77 -6.72
N PRO A 58 -4.14 10.89 -7.76
CA PRO A 58 -3.13 11.95 -7.81
C PRO A 58 -3.70 13.36 -7.88
N TYR A 59 -4.94 13.49 -8.35
CA TYR A 59 -5.65 14.75 -8.46
C TYR A 59 -6.92 14.78 -7.59
N GLY A 60 -6.89 14.00 -6.50
CA GLY A 60 -7.95 13.90 -5.51
C GLY A 60 -9.09 12.96 -5.92
N ASP A 61 -9.85 12.55 -4.92
CA ASP A 61 -11.03 11.70 -5.06
C ASP A 61 -12.26 12.35 -4.40
N GLY A 62 -13.44 12.12 -4.98
CA GLY A 62 -14.71 12.64 -4.47
C GLY A 62 -14.68 14.15 -4.20
N ALA A 63 -14.96 14.53 -2.95
CA ALA A 63 -14.97 15.93 -2.51
C ALA A 63 -13.57 16.58 -2.46
N ALA A 64 -12.51 15.78 -2.45
CA ALA A 64 -11.12 16.27 -2.39
C ALA A 64 -10.49 16.46 -3.78
N LEU A 65 -11.25 16.23 -4.85
CA LEU A 65 -10.81 16.43 -6.23
C LEU A 65 -10.24 17.84 -6.43
N ARG A 66 -9.13 17.94 -7.16
CA ARG A 66 -8.41 19.19 -7.50
C ARG A 66 -7.64 19.86 -6.36
N GLU A 67 -7.84 19.45 -5.11
CA GLU A 67 -7.25 20.12 -3.96
C GLU A 67 -6.23 19.23 -3.23
N TYR A 68 -6.47 17.92 -3.18
CA TYR A 68 -5.61 16.97 -2.46
C TYR A 68 -5.07 15.86 -3.35
N PHE A 69 -3.97 15.26 -2.91
CA PHE A 69 -3.56 13.92 -3.27
C PHE A 69 -4.21 12.95 -2.28
N SER A 70 -4.92 11.93 -2.78
CA SER A 70 -5.62 10.95 -1.93
C SER A 70 -4.88 9.61 -1.90
N VAL A 71 -4.91 8.91 -0.78
CA VAL A 71 -4.26 7.59 -0.60
C VAL A 71 -5.21 6.58 0.03
N PHE A 72 -5.14 5.34 -0.45
CA PHE A 72 -5.96 4.24 0.02
C PHE A 72 -5.24 2.90 -0.09
N VAL A 73 -5.81 1.88 0.57
CA VAL A 73 -5.50 0.47 0.39
C VAL A 73 -6.80 -0.31 0.26
N CYS A 74 -6.86 -1.29 -0.63
CA CYS A 74 -7.94 -2.27 -0.66
C CYS A 74 -7.42 -3.68 -0.31
N LEU A 75 -8.29 -4.49 0.29
CA LEU A 75 -8.06 -5.92 0.48
C LEU A 75 -8.38 -6.66 -0.83
N MET A 76 -7.52 -7.59 -1.21
CA MET A 76 -7.66 -8.42 -2.40
C MET A 76 -7.85 -9.88 -2.00
N LYS A 77 -8.56 -10.64 -2.83
CA LYS A 77 -8.71 -12.08 -2.63
C LYS A 77 -7.37 -12.81 -2.73
N SER A 78 -7.15 -13.75 -1.82
CA SER A 78 -5.93 -14.54 -1.69
C SER A 78 -6.23 -15.99 -1.32
N ASP A 79 -5.28 -16.88 -1.63
CA ASP A 79 -5.35 -18.29 -1.22
C ASP A 79 -5.24 -18.45 0.30
N PHE A 80 -4.63 -17.48 0.98
CA PHE A 80 -4.47 -17.48 2.45
C PHE A 80 -5.70 -16.94 3.20
N ASP A 81 -6.73 -16.44 2.51
CA ASP A 81 -7.87 -15.80 3.18
C ASP A 81 -8.59 -16.71 4.18
N ALA A 82 -8.52 -18.04 3.99
CA ALA A 82 -9.17 -19.01 4.87
C ALA A 82 -8.52 -19.17 6.25
N ILE A 83 -7.25 -18.77 6.39
CA ILE A 83 -6.49 -18.88 7.65
C ILE A 83 -6.37 -17.55 8.39
N LEU A 84 -6.93 -16.47 7.83
CA LEU A 84 -6.85 -15.12 8.40
C LEU A 84 -8.09 -14.79 9.22
N GLU A 85 -7.93 -13.86 10.17
CA GLU A 85 -9.04 -13.31 10.94
C GLU A 85 -9.89 -12.38 10.07
N TRP A 86 -11.20 -12.46 10.23
CA TRP A 86 -12.14 -11.55 9.57
C TRP A 86 -13.17 -11.02 10.59
N PRO A 87 -13.64 -9.77 10.44
CA PRO A 87 -13.18 -8.76 9.48
C PRO A 87 -11.74 -8.29 9.77
N PHE A 88 -11.10 -7.64 8.80
CA PHE A 88 -9.77 -7.05 8.93
C PHE A 88 -9.75 -5.97 10.03
N LYS A 89 -8.79 -6.06 10.96
CA LYS A 89 -8.70 -5.20 12.16
C LYS A 89 -7.38 -4.45 12.29
N CYS A 90 -6.43 -4.65 11.38
CA CYS A 90 -5.10 -4.06 11.53
C CYS A 90 -5.14 -2.57 11.18
N LYS A 91 -4.45 -1.75 11.98
CA LYS A 91 -4.25 -0.33 11.66
C LYS A 91 -3.33 -0.19 10.45
N ILE A 92 -3.62 0.76 9.57
CA ILE A 92 -2.83 1.04 8.37
C ILE A 92 -2.31 2.47 8.45
N THR A 93 -0.99 2.63 8.51
CA THR A 93 -0.34 3.94 8.53
C THR A 93 0.23 4.27 7.16
N PHE A 94 -0.17 5.41 6.61
CA PHE A 94 0.34 5.99 5.38
C PHE A 94 1.32 7.10 5.73
N THR A 95 2.51 7.08 5.14
CA THR A 95 3.53 8.11 5.38
C THR A 95 4.19 8.54 4.08
N ILE A 96 4.35 9.86 3.90
CA ILE A 96 5.22 10.45 2.90
C ILE A 96 6.24 11.32 3.65
N THR A 97 7.51 11.20 3.29
CA THR A 97 8.62 11.90 3.95
C THR A 97 9.35 12.77 2.93
N SER A 98 9.75 13.99 3.32
CA SER A 98 10.55 14.86 2.45
C SER A 98 11.92 14.27 2.18
N GLU A 99 12.56 14.71 1.10
CA GLU A 99 13.89 14.24 0.69
C GLU A 99 14.94 14.38 1.81
N ASP A 100 14.92 15.51 2.53
CA ASP A 100 15.82 15.78 3.65
C ASP A 100 15.42 15.11 4.96
N LYS A 101 14.31 14.34 4.95
CA LYS A 101 13.71 13.64 6.11
C LYS A 101 13.29 14.55 7.27
N LYS A 102 13.20 15.87 7.07
CA LYS A 102 12.81 16.81 8.14
C LYS A 102 11.30 16.99 8.24
N LYS A 103 10.57 16.80 7.15
CA LYS A 103 9.11 16.86 7.11
C LYS A 103 8.54 15.47 6.84
N LYS A 104 7.40 15.18 7.45
CA LYS A 104 6.60 13.99 7.15
C LYS A 104 5.11 14.30 7.27
N VAL A 105 4.32 13.70 6.39
CA VAL A 105 2.87 13.61 6.53
C VAL A 105 2.53 12.16 6.82
N SER A 106 1.90 11.91 7.96
CA SER A 106 1.57 10.56 8.42
C SER A 106 0.14 10.52 8.93
N ARG A 107 -0.67 9.57 8.43
CA ARG A 107 -2.02 9.32 8.95
C ARG A 107 -2.29 7.83 9.09
N CYS A 108 -3.01 7.47 10.13
CA CYS A 108 -3.33 6.09 10.49
C CYS A 108 -4.82 5.87 10.31
N TYR A 109 -5.18 4.89 9.49
CA TYR A 109 -6.54 4.38 9.38
C TYR A 109 -6.72 3.24 10.39
N ASP A 110 -7.70 3.37 11.27
CA ASP A 110 -8.08 2.33 12.22
C ASP A 110 -9.47 1.78 11.83
N PRO A 111 -9.58 0.52 11.39
CA PRO A 111 -10.88 -0.08 11.06
C PRO A 111 -11.92 0.03 12.19
N SER A 112 -11.49 0.05 13.46
CA SER A 112 -12.41 0.15 14.60
C SER A 112 -13.07 1.52 14.75
N GLU A 113 -12.51 2.56 14.13
CA GLU A 113 -13.08 3.91 14.10
C GLU A 113 -14.15 4.07 13.00
N HIS A 114 -14.34 3.06 12.15
CA HIS A 114 -15.24 3.07 10.98
C HIS A 114 -16.21 1.89 10.96
N PRO A 115 -17.02 1.67 12.02
CA PRO A 115 -17.95 0.54 12.10
C PRO A 115 -19.01 0.52 10.98
N GLU A 116 -19.30 1.67 10.38
CA GLU A 116 -20.23 1.82 9.25
C GLU A 116 -19.67 1.30 7.92
N MET A 117 -18.36 1.08 7.82
CA MET A 117 -17.66 0.67 6.59
C MET A 117 -17.24 -0.81 6.60
N LEU A 118 -18.05 -1.66 7.25
CA LEU A 118 -17.73 -3.07 7.48
C LEU A 118 -17.43 -3.83 6.18
N ASP A 119 -18.13 -3.51 5.09
CA ASP A 119 -17.95 -4.12 3.77
C ASP A 119 -16.53 -3.94 3.19
N LEU A 120 -15.81 -2.88 3.60
CA LEU A 120 -14.41 -2.67 3.22
C LEU A 120 -13.47 -3.66 3.90
N HIS A 121 -13.83 -4.11 5.11
CA HIS A 121 -12.99 -4.92 6.00
C HIS A 121 -13.30 -6.42 5.92
N GLU A 122 -14.44 -6.79 5.35
CA GLU A 122 -14.86 -8.18 5.22
C GLU A 122 -13.96 -9.02 4.30
N ARG A 123 -14.10 -10.34 4.38
CA ARG A 123 -13.36 -11.25 3.50
C ARG A 123 -13.71 -11.00 2.02
N PRO A 124 -12.72 -10.73 1.14
CA PRO A 124 -12.99 -10.52 -0.27
C PRO A 124 -13.67 -11.72 -0.93
N THR A 125 -14.84 -11.48 -1.52
CA THR A 125 -15.56 -12.46 -2.34
C THR A 125 -15.22 -12.31 -3.82
N GLY A 126 -15.07 -11.06 -4.27
CA GLY A 126 -14.61 -10.68 -5.61
C GLY A 126 -13.10 -10.48 -5.71
N LEU A 127 -12.63 -9.74 -6.73
CA LEU A 127 -11.20 -9.46 -6.93
C LEU A 127 -10.61 -8.63 -5.78
N ARG A 128 -11.35 -7.63 -5.31
CA ARG A 128 -11.01 -6.75 -4.20
C ARG A 128 -12.25 -6.15 -3.56
N ASN A 129 -12.13 -5.70 -2.31
CA ASN A 129 -13.12 -4.86 -1.66
C ASN A 129 -13.02 -3.41 -2.14
N GLY A 130 -13.87 -2.54 -1.59
CA GLY A 130 -13.63 -1.10 -1.62
C GLY A 130 -12.32 -0.72 -0.92
N ALA A 131 -11.98 0.57 -0.96
CA ALA A 131 -10.69 1.07 -0.50
C ALA A 131 -10.82 1.85 0.82
N MET A 132 -9.92 1.57 1.75
CA MET A 132 -9.76 2.25 3.03
C MET A 132 -8.64 3.29 2.94
N GLY A 133 -8.85 4.49 3.47
CA GLY A 133 -7.80 5.52 3.49
C GLY A 133 -8.34 6.93 3.61
N PHE A 134 -7.66 7.87 2.94
CA PHE A 134 -7.86 9.29 3.14
C PHE A 134 -7.96 10.04 1.80
N GLN A 135 -9.13 10.64 1.57
CA GLN A 135 -9.35 11.53 0.42
C GLN A 135 -8.48 12.81 0.50
N ASN A 136 -8.31 13.39 1.69
CA ASN A 136 -7.60 14.66 1.88
C ASN A 136 -6.15 14.48 2.37
N PHE A 137 -5.38 13.48 1.89
CA PHE A 137 -4.09 13.07 2.50
C PHE A 137 -3.05 14.19 2.63
N ILE A 138 -2.70 14.83 1.52
CA ILE A 138 -1.81 16.00 1.46
C ILE A 138 -2.34 16.95 0.39
N SER A 139 -2.28 18.26 0.63
CA SER A 139 -2.71 19.23 -0.38
C SER A 139 -1.81 19.17 -1.62
N LEU A 140 -2.37 19.40 -2.81
CA LEU A 140 -1.58 19.43 -4.04
C LEU A 140 -0.56 20.59 -4.04
N SER A 141 -0.81 21.64 -3.28
CA SER A 141 0.13 22.75 -3.07
C SER A 141 1.35 22.37 -2.25
N GLU A 142 1.20 21.46 -1.27
CA GLU A 142 2.31 21.01 -0.41
C GLU A 142 3.04 19.80 -1.00
N LEU A 143 2.39 19.02 -1.87
CA LEU A 143 2.96 17.81 -2.47
C LEU A 143 4.38 17.97 -3.06
N PRO A 144 4.74 19.09 -3.73
CA PRO A 144 6.09 19.30 -4.25
C PRO A 144 7.21 19.23 -3.19
N ASP A 145 6.93 19.64 -1.94
CA ASP A 145 7.89 19.61 -0.82
C ASP A 145 8.30 18.20 -0.41
N PHE A 146 7.58 17.19 -0.88
CA PHE A 146 7.76 15.78 -0.53
C PHE A 146 8.31 14.94 -1.68
N THR A 147 8.68 15.57 -2.79
CA THR A 147 9.24 14.87 -3.94
C THR A 147 10.72 14.60 -3.77
N VAL A 148 11.18 13.46 -4.28
CA VAL A 148 12.59 13.07 -4.32
C VAL A 148 12.93 12.85 -5.78
N SER A 149 13.77 13.70 -6.37
CA SER A 149 14.08 13.63 -7.81
C SER A 149 12.83 13.59 -8.73
N SER A 150 11.78 14.37 -8.39
CA SER A 150 10.46 14.39 -9.07
C SER A 150 9.55 13.18 -8.83
N ASP A 151 9.99 12.21 -8.04
CA ASP A 151 9.21 11.03 -7.69
C ASP A 151 8.58 11.18 -6.29
N LEU A 152 7.57 10.35 -6.01
CA LEU A 152 6.93 10.29 -4.70
C LEU A 152 7.03 8.86 -4.15
N PHE A 153 7.31 8.74 -2.86
CA PHE A 153 7.39 7.46 -2.17
C PHE A 153 6.36 7.44 -1.04
N LEU A 154 5.34 6.60 -1.19
CA LEU A 154 4.33 6.38 -0.17
C LEU A 154 4.67 5.12 0.61
N GLU A 155 5.05 5.28 1.88
CA GLU A 155 5.18 4.18 2.82
C GLU A 155 3.81 3.79 3.37
N ILE A 156 3.53 2.49 3.40
CA ILE A 156 2.33 1.90 3.97
C ILE A 156 2.78 0.86 4.98
N ARG A 157 2.37 1.04 6.23
CA ARG A 157 2.68 0.13 7.33
C ARG A 157 1.40 -0.47 7.89
N VAL A 158 1.34 -1.81 7.94
CA VAL A 158 0.25 -2.55 8.57
C VAL A 158 0.69 -2.92 9.99
N ALA A 159 -0.06 -2.49 10.99
CA ALA A 159 0.22 -2.80 12.39
C ALA A 159 -0.20 -4.26 12.70
N LEU A 160 0.77 -5.16 12.57
CA LEU A 160 0.60 -6.57 12.90
C LEU A 160 0.77 -6.79 14.40
N ARG A 161 0.02 -7.75 14.96
CA ARG A 161 0.35 -8.32 16.26
C ARG A 161 1.62 -9.15 16.15
N ALA A 162 2.41 -9.21 17.22
CA ALA A 162 3.69 -9.92 17.24
C ALA A 162 3.56 -11.40 16.82
N GLU A 163 2.45 -12.04 17.17
CA GLU A 163 2.12 -13.43 16.82
C GLU A 163 1.92 -13.68 15.32
N HIS A 164 1.58 -12.65 14.53
CA HIS A 164 1.37 -12.74 13.09
C HIS A 164 2.63 -12.40 12.28
N ILE A 165 3.74 -12.04 12.93
CA ILE A 165 5.01 -11.79 12.26
C ILE A 165 5.78 -13.11 12.17
N GLN A 166 5.67 -13.83 11.05
CA GLN A 166 6.65 -14.86 10.73
C GLN A 166 7.95 -14.18 10.32
N THR A 167 8.96 -14.22 11.20
CA THR A 167 10.32 -13.82 10.86
C THR A 167 10.92 -14.90 9.97
N ALA A 168 11.29 -14.53 8.74
CA ALA A 168 12.19 -15.36 7.96
C ALA A 168 13.47 -15.54 8.79
N ARG A 169 13.82 -16.79 9.10
CA ARG A 169 15.16 -17.07 9.64
C ARG A 169 16.14 -16.76 8.53
N GLU A 170 17.14 -15.92 8.80
CA GLU A 170 18.30 -15.82 7.92
C GLU A 170 18.87 -17.23 7.76
N ILE A 171 18.74 -17.77 6.56
CA ILE A 171 19.44 -19.01 6.20
C ILE A 171 20.81 -18.53 5.76
N ASP A 172 21.81 -18.92 6.53
CA ASP A 172 23.21 -18.77 6.16
C ASP A 172 23.40 -19.28 4.73
N SER A 173 23.86 -18.39 3.85
CA SER A 173 24.05 -18.69 2.43
C SER A 173 25.03 -19.85 2.22
N GLU A 174 25.92 -20.10 3.18
CA GLU A 174 26.85 -21.23 3.15
C GLU A 174 26.12 -22.59 3.28
N LYS A 175 24.93 -22.62 3.88
CA LYS A 175 24.10 -23.84 4.01
C LYS A 175 23.25 -24.15 2.77
N CYS A 176 23.07 -23.19 1.88
CA CYS A 176 22.29 -23.34 0.65
C CYS A 176 23.16 -23.78 -0.53
N GLN A 177 24.49 -23.63 -0.42
CA GLN A 177 25.43 -24.20 -1.38
C GLN A 177 25.78 -25.58 -0.87
N GLY A 178 25.16 -26.62 -1.45
CA GLY A 178 25.40 -28.02 -1.08
C GLY A 178 26.85 -28.46 -1.34
N ILE A 179 27.78 -28.01 -0.50
CA ILE A 179 29.15 -28.50 -0.42
C ILE A 179 29.15 -29.53 0.71
N ASP A 180 28.55 -30.68 0.42
CA ASP A 180 28.91 -31.90 1.12
C ASP A 180 30.29 -32.32 0.57
N ILE A 181 31.29 -32.29 1.45
CA ILE A 181 32.68 -32.71 1.19
C ILE A 181 32.76 -34.22 1.07
#